data_AF-A0A357EXN4-F1
#
_entry.id   AF-A0A357EXN4-F1
#
_cell.length_a   1.000
_cell.length_b   1.000
_cell.length_c   1.000
_cell.angle_alpha   90.00
_cell.angle_beta   90.00
_cell.angle_gamma   90.00
#
_symmetry.space_group_name_H-M   'P 1'
#
loop_
_entity.id
_entity.type
_entity.pdbx_description
1 polymer ?
#
loop_
_entity_poly.entity_id
_entity_poly.type
_entity_poly.pdbx_seq_one_letter_code
_entity_poly.pdbx_strand_id
1 'polypeptide(L)'
;MKNAKVILVVLALIVGVSLSCKFLKDKTPKSVNDTRQIDFTTPADGLDVKVDLDKKQTSSAKIDKSGGSISLTAADGSKFTLEVPADALDAETTITLTAVKTVDGAPLDNKTPTAVQLEPSGLKLKQVAALTITPAKEIPVKEQIVFGYEGNGKDYHLAPVDPKSKVIKVKLLGFSGAGVGTGSDSAWAAHQIIEASNASTRLLQKFGEATQAARREILVEGDESGSSEDLFKSFLDAFMEQVVMKEIAAAELDCKHAEKALHDLIFHERLTQLVGLADSGKGSPGFIEKTNKLLDIGHKCKKSYRVNGSSNNVSFTGEICNINKPFTIDAKYPGGTAKTTFFPDVEGEGQTTVTGSGGGCTHSGGGDYTVVLKDDGSGTLTWTTTDTISCPGFSNSRTATFSLPLQPAPDLSCP
;
A
#
# COMPACT_ATOMS: atom_id res chain seq x y z
N MET A 1 -8.85 -89.59 -31.71
CA MET A 1 -9.88 -89.89 -32.73
C MET A 1 -10.95 -88.80 -32.68
N LYS A 2 -11.24 -88.20 -33.85
CA LYS A 2 -12.52 -87.61 -34.29
C LYS A 2 -13.09 -86.44 -33.46
N ASN A 3 -13.04 -85.21 -34.01
CA ASN A 3 -14.08 -84.59 -34.87
C ASN A 3 -15.24 -84.00 -34.03
N ALA A 4 -15.87 -82.87 -34.30
CA ALA A 4 -15.73 -81.81 -35.31
C ALA A 4 -16.84 -80.77 -35.00
N LYS A 5 -16.57 -79.48 -35.32
CA LYS A 5 -17.48 -78.43 -35.87
C LYS A 5 -18.85 -78.19 -35.19
N VAL A 6 -19.28 -76.97 -34.87
CA VAL A 6 -19.84 -75.90 -35.74
C VAL A 6 -20.24 -74.76 -34.76
N ILE A 7 -19.64 -73.56 -34.74
CA ILE A 7 -19.91 -72.32 -35.52
C ILE A 7 -21.16 -71.51 -35.08
N LEU A 8 -20.89 -70.24 -34.67
CA LEU A 8 -21.71 -68.99 -34.69
C LEU A 8 -23.03 -68.95 -33.86
N VAL A 9 -23.48 -67.85 -33.21
CA VAL A 9 -22.97 -66.48 -32.97
C VAL A 9 -23.90 -65.78 -31.94
N VAL A 10 -23.33 -64.79 -31.23
CA VAL A 10 -23.98 -63.57 -30.68
C VAL A 10 -24.66 -63.55 -29.29
N LEU A 11 -24.16 -62.56 -28.52
CA LEU A 11 -24.71 -61.84 -27.37
C LEU A 11 -24.74 -62.54 -26.00
N ALA A 12 -23.81 -62.16 -25.12
CA ALA A 12 -24.11 -61.30 -23.96
C ALA A 12 -23.02 -61.43 -22.87
N LEU A 13 -22.70 -60.29 -22.25
CA LEU A 13 -21.96 -60.11 -21.00
C LEU A 13 -20.53 -60.66 -20.92
N ILE A 14 -19.57 -59.75 -20.77
CA ILE A 14 -18.70 -59.71 -19.59
C ILE A 14 -18.07 -58.30 -19.53
N VAL A 15 -18.42 -57.61 -18.45
CA VAL A 15 -17.69 -56.48 -17.87
C VAL A 15 -16.31 -56.99 -17.49
N GLY A 16 -15.27 -56.44 -18.09
CA GLY A 16 -13.88 -56.82 -17.82
C GLY A 16 -12.95 -55.68 -18.18
N VAL A 17 -12.69 -54.84 -17.18
CA VAL A 17 -11.71 -53.75 -17.18
C VAL A 17 -10.37 -54.25 -17.71
N SER A 18 -9.92 -53.69 -18.83
CA SER A 18 -8.51 -53.70 -19.20
C SER A 18 -8.06 -52.28 -19.49
N LEU A 19 -7.11 -51.84 -18.66
CA LEU A 19 -6.32 -50.64 -18.84
C LEU A 19 -5.71 -50.64 -20.24
N SER A 20 -5.97 -49.58 -20.99
CA SER A 20 -5.12 -49.15 -22.08
C SER A 20 -5.20 -47.63 -22.16
N CYS A 21 -4.10 -46.98 -21.77
CA CYS A 21 -3.78 -45.58 -22.03
C CYS A 21 -3.91 -45.29 -23.54
N LYS A 22 -5.09 -44.87 -23.98
CA LYS A 22 -5.36 -44.34 -25.32
C LYS A 22 -6.41 -43.23 -25.31
N PHE A 23 -6.50 -42.48 -24.21
CA PHE A 23 -7.13 -41.16 -24.18
C PHE A 23 -6.02 -40.15 -23.92
N LEU A 24 -6.00 -39.05 -24.68
CA LEU A 24 -4.92 -38.04 -24.81
C LEU A 24 -4.00 -38.22 -26.03
N LYS A 25 -4.59 -38.47 -27.21
CA LYS A 25 -3.98 -38.08 -28.48
C LYS A 25 -5.10 -37.62 -29.42
N ASP A 26 -5.47 -36.36 -29.26
CA ASP A 26 -6.09 -35.46 -30.23
C ASP A 26 -6.86 -34.38 -29.48
N LYS A 27 -6.15 -33.29 -29.23
CA LYS A 27 -6.65 -31.92 -29.23
C LYS A 27 -5.41 -31.04 -29.22
N THR A 28 -5.02 -30.58 -30.40
CA THR A 28 -4.34 -29.30 -30.53
C THR A 28 -5.05 -28.31 -29.60
N PRO A 29 -4.37 -27.68 -28.63
CA PRO A 29 -5.02 -26.69 -27.79
C PRO A 29 -5.40 -25.53 -28.71
N LYS A 30 -6.68 -25.44 -29.05
CA LYS A 30 -7.28 -24.19 -29.49
C LYS A 30 -6.98 -23.17 -28.40
N SER A 31 -6.45 -22.01 -28.81
CA SER A 31 -6.24 -20.82 -27.99
C SER A 31 -7.24 -20.75 -26.84
N VAL A 32 -6.72 -20.98 -25.64
CA VAL A 32 -7.49 -21.00 -24.42
C VAL A 32 -7.47 -19.56 -23.89
N ASN A 33 -8.48 -18.78 -24.27
CA ASN A 33 -8.99 -17.68 -23.44
C ASN A 33 -9.60 -18.28 -22.15
N ASP A 34 -8.82 -18.96 -21.33
CA ASP A 34 -9.17 -19.28 -19.94
C ASP A 34 -8.57 -18.20 -19.06
N THR A 35 -9.09 -16.99 -19.24
CA THR A 35 -9.00 -15.96 -18.22
C THR A 35 -9.81 -16.46 -17.03
N ARG A 36 -9.16 -17.14 -16.08
CA ARG A 36 -9.66 -17.12 -14.71
C ARG A 36 -9.80 -15.65 -14.35
N GLN A 37 -11.03 -15.16 -14.34
CA GLN A 37 -11.33 -13.77 -14.00
C GLN A 37 -10.77 -13.53 -12.60
N ILE A 38 -9.74 -12.68 -12.49
CA ILE A 38 -9.09 -12.42 -11.21
C ILE A 38 -10.05 -11.61 -10.37
N ASP A 39 -10.32 -12.10 -9.16
CA ASP A 39 -11.15 -11.39 -8.19
C ASP A 39 -10.28 -10.53 -7.30
N PHE A 40 -10.45 -9.21 -7.41
CA PHE A 40 -9.77 -8.24 -6.55
C PHE A 40 -10.61 -7.80 -5.35
N THR A 41 -11.86 -8.22 -5.29
CA THR A 41 -12.88 -7.67 -4.37
C THR A 41 -13.28 -8.62 -3.25
N THR A 42 -13.17 -9.93 -3.44
CA THR A 42 -13.45 -10.88 -2.36
C THR A 42 -12.45 -10.67 -1.21
N PRO A 43 -12.93 -10.47 0.03
CA PRO A 43 -12.05 -10.40 1.19
C PRO A 43 -11.21 -11.68 1.31
N ALA A 44 -9.92 -11.51 1.54
CA ALA A 44 -9.01 -12.62 1.83
C ALA A 44 -8.22 -12.31 3.10
N ASP A 45 -7.93 -13.35 3.86
CA ASP A 45 -7.01 -13.29 4.98
C ASP A 45 -5.58 -13.43 4.43
N GLY A 46 -4.93 -12.30 4.18
CA GLY A 46 -3.55 -12.25 3.72
C GLY A 46 -2.59 -12.98 4.67
N LEU A 47 -1.42 -13.36 4.17
CA LEU A 47 -0.41 -14.01 4.99
C LEU A 47 0.38 -12.96 5.78
N ASP A 48 0.27 -12.97 7.11
CA ASP A 48 1.14 -12.18 7.98
C ASP A 48 2.38 -12.99 8.39
N VAL A 49 3.54 -12.36 8.35
CA VAL A 49 4.84 -12.91 8.75
C VAL A 49 5.46 -12.08 9.87
N LYS A 50 6.37 -12.69 10.63
CA LYS A 50 7.12 -11.99 11.68
C LYS A 50 8.49 -11.59 11.17
N VAL A 51 8.76 -10.29 11.14
CA VAL A 51 10.03 -9.71 10.67
C VAL A 51 10.88 -9.28 11.87
N ASP A 52 12.13 -9.73 11.92
CA ASP A 52 13.16 -9.22 12.86
C ASP A 52 14.19 -8.39 12.10
N LEU A 53 14.49 -7.19 12.58
CA LEU A 53 15.38 -6.24 11.90
C LEU A 53 16.78 -6.23 12.52
N ASP A 54 17.81 -6.18 11.68
CA ASP A 54 19.17 -5.87 12.13
C ASP A 54 19.34 -4.36 12.22
N LYS A 55 18.93 -3.79 13.36
CA LYS A 55 19.00 -2.34 13.63
C LYS A 55 20.42 -1.76 13.62
N LYS A 56 21.46 -2.59 13.58
CA LYS A 56 22.85 -2.12 13.42
C LYS A 56 23.23 -1.88 11.95
N GLN A 57 22.46 -2.44 11.02
CA GLN A 57 22.69 -2.32 9.58
C GLN A 57 21.58 -1.46 8.98
N THR A 58 21.77 -0.15 9.11
CA THR A 58 20.83 0.87 8.63
C THR A 58 21.54 1.96 7.83
N SER A 59 20.83 2.55 6.87
CA SER A 59 21.31 3.63 6.03
C SER A 59 20.15 4.58 5.73
N SER A 60 20.38 5.89 5.85
CA SER A 60 19.34 6.90 5.66
C SER A 60 19.81 8.01 4.74
N ALA A 61 18.90 8.55 3.94
CA ALA A 61 19.13 9.76 3.15
C ALA A 61 17.85 10.60 3.06
N LYS A 62 18.03 11.90 2.88
CA LYS A 62 16.95 12.80 2.47
C LYS A 62 16.86 12.77 0.95
N ILE A 63 15.68 12.44 0.44
CA ILE A 63 15.39 12.44 -1.00
C ILE A 63 14.25 13.42 -1.25
N ASP A 64 14.44 14.32 -2.21
CA ASP A 64 13.45 15.29 -2.64
C ASP A 64 12.84 14.91 -4.00
N LYS A 65 12.14 15.86 -4.62
CA LYS A 65 11.48 15.67 -5.91
C LYS A 65 12.45 15.37 -7.06
N SER A 66 13.74 15.69 -6.94
CA SER A 66 14.75 15.35 -7.95
C SER A 66 15.09 13.86 -7.98
N GLY A 67 14.65 13.09 -6.98
CA GLY A 67 15.00 11.69 -6.83
C GLY A 67 16.35 11.51 -6.13
N GLY A 68 16.85 10.29 -6.10
CA GLY A 68 18.10 9.97 -5.43
C GLY A 68 18.34 8.48 -5.30
N SER A 69 19.42 8.13 -4.60
CA SER A 69 19.77 6.74 -4.32
C SER A 69 20.29 6.56 -2.91
N ILE A 70 20.03 5.38 -2.34
CA ILE A 70 20.49 4.98 -1.02
C ILE A 70 21.03 3.57 -1.14
N SER A 71 22.19 3.33 -0.53
CA SER A 71 22.79 1.99 -0.48
C SER A 71 23.00 1.53 0.96
N LEU A 72 22.83 0.24 1.17
CA LEU A 72 23.05 -0.46 2.43
C LEU A 72 23.84 -1.75 2.16
N THR A 73 24.83 -2.05 3.00
CA THR A 73 25.50 -3.35 3.03
C THR A 73 25.15 -4.02 4.36
N ALA A 74 24.58 -5.22 4.31
CA ALA A 74 24.23 -5.99 5.49
C ALA A 74 25.47 -6.69 6.10
N ALA A 75 25.31 -7.23 7.30
CA ALA A 75 26.39 -7.87 8.05
C ALA A 75 26.98 -9.11 7.34
N ASP A 76 26.21 -9.78 6.50
CA ASP A 76 26.63 -10.93 5.69
C ASP A 76 27.36 -10.51 4.38
N GLY A 77 27.40 -9.21 4.08
CA GLY A 77 27.96 -8.65 2.84
C GLY A 77 26.95 -8.45 1.72
N SER A 78 25.67 -8.81 1.92
CA SER A 78 24.61 -8.57 0.94
C SER A 78 24.39 -7.08 0.75
N LYS A 79 24.11 -6.65 -0.47
CA LYS A 79 23.95 -5.23 -0.81
C LYS A 79 22.57 -4.92 -1.31
N PHE A 80 22.07 -3.76 -0.89
CA PHE A 80 20.81 -3.17 -1.30
C PHE A 80 21.07 -1.79 -1.85
N THR A 81 20.52 -1.49 -3.02
CA THR A 81 20.53 -0.15 -3.60
C THR A 81 19.12 0.21 -4.01
N LEU A 82 18.57 1.23 -3.36
CA LEU A 82 17.31 1.85 -3.72
C LEU A 82 17.59 3.02 -4.67
N GLU A 83 16.90 3.04 -5.80
CA GLU A 83 16.88 4.14 -6.75
C GLU A 83 15.46 4.73 -6.77
N VAL A 84 15.34 5.96 -6.28
CA VAL A 84 14.09 6.74 -6.29
C VAL A 84 14.17 7.69 -7.48
N PRO A 85 13.32 7.53 -8.52
CA PRO A 85 13.38 8.41 -9.68
C PRO A 85 12.87 9.81 -9.34
N ALA A 86 13.17 10.77 -10.22
CA ALA A 86 12.58 12.11 -10.14
C ALA A 86 11.05 12.04 -10.16
N ASP A 87 10.41 13.00 -9.50
CA ASP A 87 8.96 13.11 -9.33
C ASP A 87 8.28 11.93 -8.63
N ALA A 88 9.04 11.03 -7.98
CA ALA A 88 8.48 9.94 -7.18
C ALA A 88 7.89 10.43 -5.85
N LEU A 89 8.37 11.56 -5.32
CA LEU A 89 7.98 12.15 -4.04
C LEU A 89 7.44 13.57 -4.23
N ASP A 90 6.48 13.94 -3.38
CA ASP A 90 5.91 15.29 -3.35
C ASP A 90 6.70 16.29 -2.52
N ALA A 91 7.42 15.79 -1.51
CA ALA A 91 8.20 16.58 -0.59
C ALA A 91 9.49 15.85 -0.22
N GLU A 92 10.49 16.61 0.25
CA GLU A 92 11.69 16.04 0.86
C GLU A 92 11.29 15.05 1.97
N THR A 93 11.72 13.80 1.82
CA THR A 93 11.40 12.71 2.73
C THR A 93 12.70 12.07 3.20
N THR A 94 12.84 11.85 4.50
CA THR A 94 13.93 11.02 5.02
C THR A 94 13.56 9.56 4.81
N ILE A 95 14.33 8.87 3.99
CA ILE A 95 14.15 7.46 3.67
C ILE A 95 15.24 6.67 4.39
N THR A 96 14.84 5.57 5.03
CA THR A 96 15.74 4.68 5.75
C THR A 96 15.60 3.25 5.23
N LEU A 97 16.74 2.59 5.02
CA LEU A 97 16.84 1.16 4.74
C LEU A 97 17.43 0.48 5.99
N THR A 98 16.78 -0.58 6.47
CA THR A 98 17.28 -1.41 7.57
C THR A 98 17.28 -2.88 7.15
N ALA A 99 18.41 -3.58 7.29
CA ALA A 99 18.50 -4.97 6.89
C ALA A 99 17.57 -5.86 7.74
N VAL A 100 16.98 -6.87 7.12
CA VAL A 100 16.13 -7.86 7.80
C VAL A 100 17.00 -9.05 8.20
N LYS A 101 16.85 -9.48 9.45
CA LYS A 101 17.57 -10.62 10.03
C LYS A 101 16.82 -11.93 9.83
N THR A 102 15.52 -11.95 10.12
CA THR A 102 14.66 -13.13 9.92
C THR A 102 13.29 -12.74 9.41
N VAL A 103 12.67 -13.66 8.66
CA VAL A 103 11.27 -13.62 8.27
C VAL A 103 10.64 -14.96 8.61
N ASP A 104 9.92 -15.02 9.72
CA ASP A 104 9.26 -16.25 10.19
C ASP A 104 7.82 -16.31 9.67
N GLY A 105 7.40 -17.49 9.20
CA GLY A 105 6.05 -17.74 8.67
C GLY A 105 5.94 -17.62 7.15
N ALA A 106 6.94 -17.06 6.48
CA ALA A 106 7.01 -17.06 5.02
C ALA A 106 7.22 -18.49 4.46
N PRO A 107 6.60 -18.85 3.32
CA PRO A 107 6.81 -20.15 2.69
C PRO A 107 8.13 -20.19 1.91
N LEU A 108 9.24 -19.95 2.59
CA LEU A 108 10.60 -20.00 2.07
C LEU A 108 11.34 -21.21 2.65
N ASP A 109 12.30 -21.76 1.92
CA ASP A 109 13.15 -22.84 2.41
C ASP A 109 14.18 -22.31 3.44
N ASN A 110 14.47 -21.00 3.42
CA ASN A 110 15.34 -20.31 4.37
C ASN A 110 14.58 -19.30 5.24
N LYS A 111 14.94 -19.21 6.53
CA LYS A 111 14.35 -18.23 7.47
C LYS A 111 15.08 -16.88 7.51
N THR A 112 16.25 -16.82 6.87
CA THR A 112 17.14 -15.64 6.83
C THR A 112 17.28 -15.18 5.37
N PRO A 113 16.21 -14.66 4.74
CA PRO A 113 16.27 -14.15 3.38
C PRO A 113 17.14 -12.89 3.28
N THR A 114 17.64 -12.58 2.09
CA THR A 114 18.29 -11.29 1.81
C THR A 114 17.20 -10.25 1.59
N ALA A 115 16.83 -9.54 2.66
CA ALA A 115 15.70 -8.61 2.66
C ALA A 115 16.01 -7.29 3.39
N VAL A 116 15.22 -6.26 3.10
CA VAL A 116 15.36 -4.91 3.66
C VAL A 116 13.98 -4.33 4.01
N GLN A 117 13.92 -3.64 5.15
CA GLN A 117 12.82 -2.77 5.54
C GLN A 117 13.10 -1.36 5.02
N LEU A 118 12.12 -0.77 4.35
CA LEU A 118 12.11 0.61 3.89
C LEU A 118 11.16 1.43 4.78
N GLU A 119 11.64 2.57 5.25
CA GLU A 119 10.85 3.54 6.03
C GLU A 119 10.87 4.91 5.35
N PRO A 120 9.78 5.70 5.43
CA PRO A 120 8.55 5.44 6.19
C PRO A 120 7.68 4.34 5.57
N SER A 121 7.22 3.39 6.38
CA SER A 121 6.30 2.34 5.90
C SER A 121 4.97 2.95 5.48
N GLY A 122 4.36 2.40 4.43
CA GLY A 122 3.12 2.90 3.84
C GLY A 122 3.32 4.09 2.89
N LEU A 123 4.54 4.63 2.74
CA LEU A 123 4.83 5.67 1.76
C LEU A 123 4.47 5.18 0.36
N LYS A 124 3.60 5.89 -0.34
CA LYS A 124 3.21 5.60 -1.74
C LYS A 124 4.04 6.48 -2.68
N LEU A 125 4.57 5.88 -3.74
CA LEU A 125 5.42 6.58 -4.70
C LEU A 125 4.63 6.98 -5.94
N LYS A 126 4.91 8.17 -6.46
CA LYS A 126 4.35 8.68 -7.72
C LYS A 126 5.05 8.15 -8.95
N GLN A 127 6.13 7.39 -8.80
CA GLN A 127 6.88 6.76 -9.89
C GLN A 127 7.43 5.44 -9.37
N VAL A 128 7.66 4.48 -10.26
CA VAL A 128 8.17 3.16 -9.88
C VAL A 128 9.65 3.28 -9.48
N ALA A 129 9.95 3.07 -8.20
CA ALA A 129 11.34 2.96 -7.73
C ALA A 129 11.91 1.57 -8.03
N ALA A 130 13.23 1.47 -8.05
CA ALA A 130 13.94 0.21 -8.22
C ALA A 130 14.75 -0.13 -6.97
N LEU A 131 14.53 -1.32 -6.42
CA LEU A 131 15.40 -1.90 -5.39
C LEU A 131 16.25 -3.00 -6.02
N THR A 132 17.54 -2.77 -6.10
CA THR A 132 18.51 -3.79 -6.52
C THR A 132 19.01 -4.54 -5.30
N ILE A 133 18.88 -5.87 -5.33
CA ILE A 133 19.33 -6.78 -4.27
C ILE A 133 20.45 -7.64 -4.82
N THR A 134 21.62 -7.61 -4.17
CA THR A 134 22.76 -8.47 -4.47
C THR A 134 23.10 -9.30 -3.24
N PRO A 135 22.60 -10.56 -3.16
CA PRO A 135 22.96 -11.46 -2.08
C PRO A 135 24.46 -11.71 -2.00
N ALA A 136 25.02 -11.80 -0.80
CA ALA A 136 26.43 -12.15 -0.59
C ALA A 136 26.78 -13.53 -1.15
N LYS A 137 25.84 -14.47 -1.04
CA LYS A 137 25.88 -15.79 -1.64
C LYS A 137 24.86 -15.86 -2.75
N GLU A 138 25.31 -16.17 -3.96
CA GLU A 138 24.44 -16.30 -5.12
C GLU A 138 23.31 -17.32 -4.86
N ILE A 139 22.08 -16.92 -5.18
CA ILE A 139 20.89 -17.78 -5.17
C ILE A 139 20.59 -18.12 -6.62
N PRO A 140 20.58 -19.40 -7.03
CA PRO A 140 20.21 -19.78 -8.39
C PRO A 140 18.85 -19.20 -8.80
N VAL A 141 18.71 -18.72 -10.04
CA VAL A 141 17.46 -18.07 -10.51
C VAL A 141 16.23 -18.98 -10.31
N LYS A 142 16.38 -20.30 -10.47
CA LYS A 142 15.30 -21.28 -10.22
C LYS A 142 14.85 -21.37 -8.77
N GLU A 143 15.70 -20.98 -7.82
CA GLU A 143 15.44 -21.04 -6.38
C GLU A 143 15.07 -19.67 -5.79
N GLN A 144 15.17 -18.58 -6.57
CA GLN A 144 14.80 -17.26 -6.09
C GLN A 144 13.29 -17.14 -5.91
N ILE A 145 12.86 -16.67 -4.73
CA ILE A 145 11.51 -16.17 -4.51
C ILE A 145 11.61 -14.72 -4.05
N VAL A 146 11.13 -13.81 -4.88
CA VAL A 146 11.14 -12.37 -4.58
C VAL A 146 9.81 -11.99 -3.94
N PHE A 147 9.86 -11.33 -2.80
CA PHE A 147 8.68 -11.05 -1.99
C PHE A 147 8.63 -9.60 -1.50
N GLY A 148 7.44 -9.19 -1.11
CA GLY A 148 7.15 -7.95 -0.41
C GLY A 148 6.25 -8.21 0.80
N TYR A 149 6.20 -7.25 1.72
CA TYR A 149 5.26 -7.21 2.83
C TYR A 149 5.00 -5.76 3.24
N GLU A 150 3.87 -5.52 3.90
CA GLU A 150 3.46 -4.22 4.44
C GLU A 150 3.83 -4.07 5.92
N GLY A 151 4.06 -2.83 6.38
CA GLY A 151 4.37 -2.55 7.77
C GLY A 151 5.55 -3.37 8.28
N ASN A 152 5.29 -4.13 9.35
CA ASN A 152 6.23 -5.01 10.04
C ASN A 152 6.04 -6.50 9.67
N GLY A 153 5.58 -6.79 8.46
CA GLY A 153 5.37 -8.17 7.98
C GLY A 153 3.93 -8.53 7.63
N LYS A 154 3.03 -7.55 7.49
CA LYS A 154 1.65 -7.81 7.08
C LYS A 154 1.56 -8.11 5.59
N ASP A 155 0.53 -8.85 5.19
CA ASP A 155 0.13 -9.00 3.79
C ASP A 155 1.30 -9.43 2.88
N TYR A 156 2.08 -10.42 3.32
CA TYR A 156 3.21 -10.98 2.58
C TYR A 156 2.76 -11.51 1.22
N HIS A 157 3.49 -11.14 0.15
CA HIS A 157 3.11 -11.44 -1.23
C HIS A 157 4.34 -11.54 -2.15
N LEU A 158 4.14 -12.09 -3.35
CA LEU A 158 5.16 -12.06 -4.40
C LEU A 158 5.35 -10.63 -4.91
N ALA A 159 6.59 -10.16 -4.99
CA ALA A 159 6.88 -8.82 -5.48
C ALA A 159 7.24 -8.83 -6.99
N PRO A 160 6.85 -7.80 -7.75
CA PRO A 160 7.28 -7.64 -9.13
C PRO A 160 8.79 -7.44 -9.27
N VAL A 161 9.40 -8.15 -10.22
CA VAL A 161 10.82 -8.06 -10.54
C VAL A 161 11.02 -7.69 -12.01
N ASP A 162 12.12 -7.05 -12.36
CA ASP A 162 12.54 -6.92 -13.75
C ASP A 162 12.93 -8.31 -14.31
N PRO A 163 12.18 -8.87 -15.27
CA PRO A 163 12.43 -10.22 -15.76
C PRO A 163 13.70 -10.31 -16.62
N LYS A 164 14.17 -9.19 -17.19
CA LYS A 164 15.34 -9.14 -18.08
C LYS A 164 16.65 -8.82 -17.34
N SER A 165 16.55 -8.27 -16.13
CA SER A 165 17.73 -7.90 -15.34
C SER A 165 18.50 -9.13 -14.83
N LYS A 166 19.81 -9.22 -15.02
CA LYS A 166 20.60 -10.31 -14.42
C LYS A 166 20.66 -10.24 -12.90
N VAL A 167 20.73 -9.03 -12.34
CA VAL A 167 20.60 -8.79 -10.89
C VAL A 167 19.12 -8.78 -10.48
N ILE A 168 18.83 -9.06 -9.21
CA ILE A 168 17.47 -9.01 -8.68
C ILE A 168 17.07 -7.54 -8.55
N LYS A 169 16.19 -7.07 -9.42
CA LYS A 169 15.72 -5.68 -9.45
C LYS A 169 14.22 -5.65 -9.20
N VAL A 170 13.83 -5.42 -7.95
CA VAL A 170 12.44 -5.33 -7.50
C VAL A 170 11.85 -3.98 -7.91
N LYS A 171 10.62 -3.97 -8.40
CA LYS A 171 9.89 -2.75 -8.78
C LYS A 171 8.97 -2.36 -7.63
N LEU A 172 9.17 -1.14 -7.09
CA LEU A 172 8.48 -0.66 -5.90
C LEU A 172 7.55 0.51 -6.25
N LEU A 173 6.29 0.41 -5.82
CA LEU A 173 5.28 1.49 -5.87
C LEU A 173 4.94 2.06 -4.50
N GLY A 174 5.50 1.47 -3.45
CA GLY A 174 5.41 1.97 -2.10
C GLY A 174 6.47 1.32 -1.22
N PHE A 175 6.60 1.83 0.00
CA PHE A 175 7.50 1.30 1.00
C PHE A 175 6.76 0.45 2.00
N SER A 176 7.41 -0.66 2.30
CA SER A 176 7.39 -1.35 3.58
C SER A 176 8.60 -2.28 3.53
N GLY A 177 8.47 -3.58 3.29
CA GLY A 177 9.65 -4.45 3.13
C GLY A 177 9.65 -5.23 1.82
N ALA A 178 10.86 -5.56 1.35
CA ALA A 178 11.06 -6.38 0.17
C ALA A 178 12.34 -7.22 0.29
N GLY A 179 12.37 -8.37 -0.38
CA GLY A 179 13.51 -9.27 -0.28
C GLY A 179 13.50 -10.40 -1.29
N VAL A 180 14.56 -11.21 -1.20
CA VAL A 180 14.67 -12.48 -1.91
C VAL A 180 15.00 -13.60 -0.91
N GLY A 181 14.22 -14.67 -0.99
CA GLY A 181 14.49 -15.93 -0.30
C GLY A 181 14.86 -17.04 -1.27
N THR A 182 15.22 -18.19 -0.70
CA THR A 182 15.41 -19.45 -1.41
C THR A 182 14.13 -20.26 -1.30
N GLY A 183 13.69 -20.90 -2.37
CA GLY A 183 12.51 -21.76 -2.36
C GLY A 183 12.51 -22.80 -3.48
N SER A 184 12.07 -23.99 -3.11
CA SER A 184 11.74 -25.12 -3.98
C SER A 184 10.44 -24.90 -4.77
N ASP A 185 10.13 -25.81 -5.70
CA ASP A 185 8.84 -25.82 -6.41
C ASP A 185 7.65 -25.90 -5.44
N SER A 186 7.81 -26.59 -4.30
CA SER A 186 6.79 -26.65 -3.25
C SER A 186 6.61 -25.30 -2.56
N ALA A 187 7.71 -24.59 -2.29
CA ALA A 187 7.66 -23.24 -1.75
C ALA A 187 6.99 -22.28 -2.75
N TRP A 188 7.31 -22.40 -4.04
CA TRP A 188 6.66 -21.64 -5.11
C TRP A 188 5.15 -21.90 -5.19
N ALA A 189 4.74 -23.17 -5.20
CA ALA A 189 3.32 -23.55 -5.21
C ALA A 189 2.55 -23.02 -4.00
N ALA A 190 3.19 -22.98 -2.82
CA ALA A 190 2.59 -22.37 -1.63
C ALA A 190 2.35 -20.85 -1.79
N HIS A 191 3.19 -20.14 -2.54
CA HIS A 191 2.95 -18.72 -2.82
C HIS A 191 1.79 -18.49 -3.80
N GLN A 192 1.52 -19.43 -4.71
CA GLN A 192 0.44 -19.29 -5.70
C GLN A 192 -0.96 -19.38 -5.09
N ILE A 193 -1.09 -19.94 -3.89
CA ILE A 193 -2.36 -20.05 -3.15
C ILE A 193 -2.55 -18.97 -2.09
N ILE A 194 -1.54 -18.13 -1.83
CA ILE A 194 -1.70 -16.96 -0.97
C ILE A 194 -2.58 -15.96 -1.72
N GLU A 195 -3.52 -15.35 -1.02
CA GLU A 195 -4.27 -14.20 -1.54
C GLU A 195 -4.03 -13.02 -0.62
N ALA A 196 -3.36 -11.99 -1.13
CA ALA A 196 -3.23 -10.75 -0.38
C ALA A 196 -4.61 -10.18 -0.03
N SER A 197 -4.68 -9.55 1.13
CA SER A 197 -5.90 -8.97 1.69
C SER A 197 -6.37 -7.72 0.95
N ASN A 198 -5.42 -6.87 0.54
CA ASN A 198 -5.71 -5.64 -0.19
C ASN A 198 -5.70 -5.87 -1.72
N ALA A 199 -6.66 -5.27 -2.43
CA ALA A 199 -6.76 -5.36 -3.88
C ALA A 199 -5.49 -4.93 -4.64
N SER A 200 -4.84 -3.84 -4.21
CA SER A 200 -3.63 -3.33 -4.85
C SER A 200 -2.44 -4.26 -4.59
N THR A 201 -2.36 -4.86 -3.40
CA THR A 201 -1.38 -5.91 -3.10
C THR A 201 -1.64 -7.16 -3.92
N ARG A 202 -2.90 -7.57 -4.11
CA ARG A 202 -3.26 -8.69 -5.00
C ARG A 202 -2.83 -8.45 -6.43
N LEU A 203 -2.98 -7.21 -6.92
CA LEU A 203 -2.49 -6.84 -8.24
C LEU A 203 -0.95 -6.94 -8.31
N LEU A 204 -0.23 -6.43 -7.30
CA LEU A 204 1.23 -6.62 -7.22
C LEU A 204 1.63 -8.10 -7.18
N GLN A 205 0.90 -8.92 -6.43
CA GLN A 205 1.16 -10.34 -6.33
C GLN A 205 1.03 -11.03 -7.69
N LYS A 206 0.02 -10.70 -8.48
CA LYS A 206 -0.18 -11.24 -9.82
C LYS A 206 0.91 -10.77 -10.79
N PHE A 207 1.36 -9.52 -10.67
CA PHE A 207 2.55 -9.05 -11.38
C PHE A 207 3.82 -9.78 -10.92
N GLY A 208 3.98 -10.03 -9.62
CA GLY A 208 5.08 -10.78 -9.04
C GLY A 208 5.16 -12.20 -9.56
N GLU A 209 4.02 -12.90 -9.58
CA GLU A 209 3.87 -14.24 -10.15
C GLU A 209 4.32 -14.28 -11.61
N ALA A 210 3.75 -13.40 -12.44
CA ALA A 210 4.06 -13.36 -13.88
C ALA A 210 5.51 -12.94 -14.17
N THR A 211 6.01 -11.89 -13.50
CA THR A 211 7.37 -11.38 -13.77
C THR A 211 8.47 -12.30 -13.26
N GLN A 212 8.25 -13.02 -12.16
CA GLN A 212 9.23 -14.01 -11.69
C GLN A 212 9.22 -15.27 -12.54
N ALA A 213 8.06 -15.73 -13.04
CA ALA A 213 7.99 -16.82 -14.01
C ALA A 213 8.76 -16.46 -15.29
N ALA A 214 8.47 -15.28 -15.87
CA ALA A 214 9.17 -14.75 -17.03
C ALA A 214 10.69 -14.63 -16.80
N ARG A 215 11.11 -14.17 -15.62
CA ARG A 215 12.52 -14.10 -15.23
C ARG A 215 13.22 -15.46 -15.32
N ARG A 216 12.56 -16.53 -14.86
CA ARG A 216 13.12 -17.90 -14.91
C ARG A 216 13.24 -18.37 -16.35
N GLU A 217 12.22 -18.17 -17.17
CA GLU A 217 12.22 -18.52 -18.60
C GLU A 217 13.35 -17.80 -19.36
N ILE A 218 13.43 -16.47 -19.23
CA ILE A 218 14.42 -15.65 -19.93
C ILE A 218 15.85 -16.01 -19.49
N LEU A 219 16.11 -16.02 -18.18
CA LEU A 219 17.49 -16.12 -17.69
C LEU A 219 18.02 -17.56 -17.60
N VAL A 220 17.14 -18.56 -17.58
CA VAL A 220 17.56 -19.97 -17.49
C VAL A 220 17.36 -20.70 -18.81
N GLU A 221 16.21 -20.49 -19.46
CA GLU A 221 15.84 -21.23 -20.68
C GLU A 221 16.26 -20.48 -21.96
N GLY A 222 16.58 -19.19 -21.83
CA GLY A 222 16.95 -18.33 -22.96
C GLY A 222 15.77 -17.95 -23.84
N ASP A 223 14.54 -18.12 -23.33
CA ASP A 223 13.31 -17.80 -24.05
C ASP A 223 12.87 -16.37 -23.72
N GLU A 224 13.02 -15.46 -24.69
CA GLU A 224 12.60 -14.06 -24.56
C GLU A 224 11.12 -13.82 -24.87
N SER A 225 10.33 -14.85 -25.14
CA SER A 225 8.89 -14.72 -25.44
C SER A 225 8.02 -14.38 -24.20
N GLY A 226 8.60 -14.43 -23.00
CA GLY A 226 7.92 -14.41 -21.70
C GLY A 226 7.32 -13.09 -21.21
N SER A 227 6.80 -12.22 -22.07
CA SER A 227 5.97 -11.08 -21.61
C SER A 227 4.66 -11.05 -22.37
N SER A 228 3.65 -11.76 -21.87
CA SER A 228 2.29 -11.62 -22.39
C SER A 228 1.73 -10.29 -21.91
N GLU A 229 1.96 -9.25 -22.72
CA GLU A 229 1.34 -7.93 -22.59
C GLU A 229 -0.18 -8.06 -22.36
N ASP A 230 -0.83 -9.02 -23.03
CA ASP A 230 -2.24 -9.38 -22.85
C ASP A 230 -2.56 -9.84 -21.42
N LEU A 231 -1.67 -10.61 -20.78
CA LEU A 231 -1.84 -11.05 -19.40
C LEU A 231 -1.82 -9.86 -18.44
N PHE A 232 -0.80 -8.99 -18.54
CA PHE A 232 -0.73 -7.79 -17.69
C PHE A 232 -1.92 -6.86 -17.94
N LYS A 233 -2.32 -6.70 -19.21
CA LYS A 233 -3.50 -5.95 -19.59
C LYS A 233 -4.75 -6.51 -18.92
N SER A 234 -4.93 -7.83 -18.92
CA SER A 234 -6.09 -8.46 -18.27
C SER A 234 -6.15 -8.19 -16.76
N PHE A 235 -4.99 -8.16 -16.09
CA PHE A 235 -4.91 -7.86 -14.65
C PHE A 235 -5.30 -6.41 -14.36
N LEU A 236 -4.77 -5.48 -15.17
CA LEU A 236 -5.02 -4.05 -15.05
C LEU A 236 -6.48 -3.71 -15.37
N ASP A 237 -7.04 -4.26 -16.45
CA ASP A 237 -8.44 -4.05 -16.83
C ASP A 237 -9.38 -4.57 -15.73
N ALA A 238 -9.11 -5.76 -15.18
CA ALA A 238 -9.90 -6.32 -14.08
C ALA A 238 -9.81 -5.47 -12.79
N PHE A 239 -8.64 -4.96 -12.45
CA PHE A 239 -8.48 -4.06 -11.29
C PHE A 239 -9.20 -2.72 -11.49
N MET A 240 -9.08 -2.12 -12.68
CA MET A 240 -9.79 -0.90 -13.03
C MET A 240 -11.30 -1.07 -12.89
N GLU A 241 -11.86 -2.15 -13.43
CA GLU A 241 -13.30 -2.41 -13.40
C GLU A 241 -13.81 -2.75 -11.99
N GLN A 242 -13.13 -3.65 -11.29
CA GLN A 242 -13.62 -4.21 -10.03
C GLN A 242 -13.38 -3.29 -8.83
N VAL A 243 -12.34 -2.44 -8.88
CA VAL A 243 -11.87 -1.64 -7.76
C VAL A 243 -12.00 -0.15 -8.10
N VAL A 244 -11.16 0.36 -9.00
CA VAL A 244 -11.01 1.80 -9.24
C VAL A 244 -12.32 2.46 -9.66
N MET A 245 -13.05 1.88 -10.61
CA MET A 245 -14.31 2.44 -11.08
C MET A 245 -15.40 2.43 -10.00
N LYS A 246 -15.42 1.43 -9.12
CA LYS A 246 -16.36 1.39 -7.98
C LYS A 246 -16.01 2.44 -6.94
N GLU A 247 -14.73 2.68 -6.70
CA GLU A 247 -14.27 3.73 -5.78
C GLU A 247 -14.53 5.13 -6.32
N ILE A 248 -14.39 5.35 -7.63
CA ILE A 248 -14.81 6.59 -8.29
C ILE A 248 -16.32 6.81 -8.10
N ALA A 249 -17.14 5.78 -8.34
CA ALA A 249 -18.59 5.87 -8.14
C ALA A 249 -18.94 6.15 -6.65
N ALA A 250 -18.24 5.52 -5.71
CA ALA A 250 -18.41 5.79 -4.29
C ALA A 250 -18.00 7.23 -3.92
N ALA A 251 -16.93 7.74 -4.52
CA ALA A 251 -16.45 9.11 -4.31
C ALA A 251 -17.45 10.17 -4.79
N GLU A 252 -18.20 9.89 -5.86
CA GLU A 252 -19.28 10.77 -6.33
C GLU A 252 -20.43 10.89 -5.33
N LEU A 253 -20.66 9.84 -4.52
CA LEU A 253 -21.70 9.82 -3.50
C LEU A 253 -21.20 10.35 -2.16
N ASP A 254 -19.96 10.04 -1.80
CA ASP A 254 -19.30 10.44 -0.56
C ASP A 254 -17.82 10.70 -0.81
N CYS A 255 -17.44 11.98 -0.78
CA CYS A 255 -16.11 12.43 -1.16
C CYS A 255 -14.98 11.85 -0.29
N LYS A 256 -15.28 11.21 0.86
CA LYS A 256 -14.29 10.50 1.67
C LYS A 256 -13.58 9.38 0.89
N HIS A 257 -14.23 8.83 -0.14
CA HIS A 257 -13.64 7.79 -0.99
C HIS A 257 -12.70 8.33 -2.07
N ALA A 258 -12.68 9.65 -2.30
CA ALA A 258 -11.96 10.26 -3.41
C ALA A 258 -10.44 10.08 -3.32
N GLU A 259 -9.86 10.19 -2.11
CA GLU A 259 -8.42 10.03 -1.91
C GLU A 259 -7.98 8.59 -2.22
N LYS A 260 -8.72 7.59 -1.72
CA LYS A 260 -8.44 6.18 -2.01
C LYS A 260 -8.54 5.89 -3.50
N ALA A 261 -9.64 6.31 -4.14
CA ALA A 261 -9.85 6.17 -5.57
C ALA A 261 -8.71 6.79 -6.39
N LEU A 262 -8.22 7.96 -5.95
CA LEU A 262 -7.12 8.65 -6.62
C LEU A 262 -5.81 7.89 -6.49
N HIS A 263 -5.51 7.37 -5.29
CA HIS A 263 -4.31 6.55 -5.06
C HIS A 263 -4.35 5.27 -5.89
N ASP A 264 -5.47 4.55 -5.93
CA ASP A 264 -5.57 3.30 -6.71
C ASP A 264 -5.60 3.55 -8.23
N LEU A 265 -6.14 4.69 -8.68
CA LEU A 265 -6.03 5.13 -10.07
C LEU A 265 -4.58 5.43 -10.49
N ILE A 266 -3.83 6.16 -9.65
CA ILE A 266 -2.41 6.43 -9.88
C ILE A 266 -1.60 5.14 -9.86
N PHE A 267 -1.88 4.25 -8.90
CA PHE A 267 -1.25 2.95 -8.77
C PHE A 267 -1.43 2.10 -10.05
N HIS A 268 -2.67 2.00 -10.55
CA HIS A 268 -2.97 1.35 -11.82
C HIS A 268 -2.16 1.97 -12.97
N GLU A 269 -2.19 3.30 -13.12
CA GLU A 269 -1.47 4.00 -14.19
C GLU A 269 0.04 3.70 -14.17
N ARG A 270 0.66 3.63 -12.99
CA ARG A 270 2.10 3.32 -12.89
C ARG A 270 2.43 1.87 -13.23
N LEU A 271 1.54 0.94 -12.91
CA LEU A 271 1.70 -0.44 -13.38
C LEU A 271 1.52 -0.55 -14.90
N THR A 272 0.56 0.17 -15.49
CA THR A 272 0.41 0.24 -16.96
C THR A 272 1.69 0.74 -17.63
N GLN A 273 2.31 1.79 -17.09
CA GLN A 273 3.58 2.33 -17.58
C GLN A 273 4.74 1.33 -17.40
N LEU A 274 4.78 0.61 -16.28
CA LEU A 274 5.82 -0.39 -15.99
C LEU A 274 5.90 -1.49 -17.06
N VAL A 275 4.76 -1.89 -17.62
CA VAL A 275 4.67 -2.95 -18.63
C VAL A 275 4.57 -2.42 -20.07
N GLY A 276 4.74 -1.12 -20.28
CA GLY A 276 4.74 -0.52 -21.61
C GLY A 276 3.36 -0.41 -22.27
N LEU A 277 2.28 -0.58 -21.50
CA LEU A 277 0.90 -0.49 -21.98
C LEU A 277 0.35 0.95 -22.04
N ALA A 278 1.12 1.92 -21.54
CA ALA A 278 0.73 3.33 -21.52
C ALA A 278 1.52 4.14 -22.55
N ASP A 279 0.82 5.00 -23.28
CA ASP A 279 1.45 6.01 -24.15
C ASP A 279 2.24 7.00 -23.30
N SER A 280 3.55 7.07 -23.57
CA SER A 280 4.47 7.99 -22.92
C SER A 280 3.97 9.43 -23.08
N GLY A 281 3.54 10.04 -21.97
CA GLY A 281 3.10 11.45 -21.90
C GLY A 281 1.60 11.70 -21.99
N LYS A 282 0.76 10.70 -22.31
CA LYS A 282 -0.72 10.84 -22.32
C LYS A 282 -1.42 10.05 -21.22
N GLY A 283 -0.74 9.02 -20.70
CA GLY A 283 -1.29 8.06 -19.74
C GLY A 283 -2.39 7.18 -20.34
N SER A 284 -2.95 6.29 -19.53
CA SER A 284 -4.05 5.41 -19.96
C SER A 284 -5.27 6.23 -20.38
N PRO A 285 -6.12 5.74 -21.31
CA PRO A 285 -7.32 6.44 -21.75
C PRO A 285 -8.19 6.95 -20.59
N GLY A 286 -8.42 8.26 -20.55
CA GLY A 286 -9.24 8.92 -19.53
C GLY A 286 -8.58 9.04 -18.15
N PHE A 287 -7.29 8.75 -17.99
CA PHE A 287 -6.57 8.90 -16.73
C PHE A 287 -6.61 10.35 -16.21
N ILE A 288 -6.28 11.33 -17.05
CA ILE A 288 -6.28 12.76 -16.68
C ILE A 288 -7.68 13.24 -16.30
N GLU A 289 -8.71 12.84 -17.05
CA GLU A 289 -10.10 13.19 -16.78
C GLU A 289 -10.56 12.65 -15.41
N LYS A 290 -10.32 11.36 -15.14
CA LYS A 290 -10.66 10.72 -13.85
C LYS A 290 -9.88 11.34 -12.70
N THR A 291 -8.59 11.65 -12.91
CA THR A 291 -7.75 12.33 -11.92
C THR A 291 -8.31 13.69 -11.56
N ASN A 292 -8.62 14.53 -12.56
CA ASN A 292 -9.19 15.86 -12.34
C ASN A 292 -10.55 15.79 -11.65
N LYS A 293 -11.38 14.81 -12.01
CA LYS A 293 -12.67 14.56 -11.35
C LYS A 293 -12.50 14.20 -9.88
N LEU A 294 -11.60 13.26 -9.56
CA LEU A 294 -11.34 12.86 -8.18
C LEU A 294 -10.72 13.99 -7.35
N LEU A 295 -9.86 14.81 -7.96
CA LEU A 295 -9.34 16.02 -7.32
C LEU A 295 -10.47 17.01 -7.01
N ASP A 296 -11.37 17.29 -7.96
CA ASP A 296 -12.54 18.17 -7.72
C ASP A 296 -13.46 17.63 -6.61
N ILE A 297 -13.74 16.33 -6.62
CA ILE A 297 -14.52 15.67 -5.55
C ILE A 297 -13.78 15.79 -4.21
N GLY A 298 -12.47 15.50 -4.17
CA GLY A 298 -11.65 15.61 -2.97
C GLY A 298 -11.57 17.04 -2.43
N HIS A 299 -11.54 18.05 -3.31
CA HIS A 299 -11.59 19.46 -2.92
C HIS A 299 -12.91 19.81 -2.22
N LYS A 300 -14.04 19.22 -2.62
CA LYS A 300 -15.32 19.37 -1.90
C LYS A 300 -15.27 18.80 -0.48
N CYS A 301 -14.39 17.82 -0.23
CA CYS A 301 -14.16 17.24 1.10
C CYS A 301 -13.19 18.06 1.97
N LYS A 302 -12.31 18.87 1.37
CA LYS A 302 -11.47 19.83 2.11
C LYS A 302 -12.32 20.98 2.60
N LYS A 303 -13.00 20.78 3.74
CA LYS A 303 -13.70 21.86 4.42
C LYS A 303 -12.67 22.63 5.24
N SER A 304 -12.33 23.82 4.76
CA SER A 304 -11.61 24.81 5.53
C SER A 304 -12.58 25.51 6.48
N TYR A 305 -12.12 25.81 7.69
CA TYR A 305 -12.94 26.40 8.72
C TYR A 305 -12.29 27.62 9.33
N ARG A 306 -13.10 28.63 9.60
CA ARG A 306 -12.73 29.73 10.49
C ARG A 306 -13.38 29.46 11.84
N VAL A 307 -12.58 29.47 12.88
CA VAL A 307 -13.03 29.42 14.27
C VAL A 307 -12.96 30.83 14.81
N ASN A 308 -14.11 31.37 15.21
CA ASN A 308 -14.20 32.62 15.95
C ASN A 308 -15.37 32.50 16.92
N GLY A 309 -15.08 32.49 18.21
CA GLY A 309 -16.10 32.35 19.22
C GLY A 309 -15.56 32.39 20.63
N SER A 310 -16.43 32.14 21.60
CA SER A 310 -16.05 32.09 23.00
C SER A 310 -16.75 30.95 23.71
N SER A 311 -16.05 30.32 24.65
CA SER A 311 -16.58 29.28 25.54
C SER A 311 -15.93 29.44 26.91
N ASN A 312 -16.71 29.35 27.99
CA ASN A 312 -16.24 29.48 29.38
C ASN A 312 -15.39 30.75 29.66
N ASN A 313 -15.78 31.91 29.12
CA ASN A 313 -15.03 33.19 29.21
C ASN A 313 -13.63 33.17 28.56
N VAL A 314 -13.37 32.21 27.69
CA VAL A 314 -12.18 32.15 26.84
C VAL A 314 -12.62 32.43 25.41
N SER A 315 -11.94 33.37 24.74
CA SER A 315 -12.13 33.67 23.32
C SER A 315 -11.18 32.80 22.50
N PHE A 316 -11.66 32.27 21.39
CA PHE A 316 -10.92 31.37 20.52
C PHE A 316 -10.93 31.88 19.08
N THR A 317 -9.77 31.79 18.44
CA THR A 317 -9.58 32.17 17.04
C THR A 317 -8.64 31.18 16.34
N GLY A 318 -8.98 30.78 15.12
CA GLY A 318 -8.13 29.91 14.33
C GLY A 318 -8.64 29.75 12.91
N GLU A 319 -7.74 29.34 12.02
CA GLU A 319 -8.05 28.93 10.66
C GLU A 319 -7.61 27.46 10.52
N ILE A 320 -8.53 26.61 10.09
CA ILE A 320 -8.33 25.17 9.96
C ILE A 320 -8.41 24.84 8.49
N CYS A 321 -7.28 24.48 7.89
CA CYS A 321 -7.23 24.17 6.47
C CYS A 321 -7.75 22.78 6.13
N ASN A 322 -7.56 21.84 7.05
CA ASN A 322 -8.06 20.49 6.93
C ASN A 322 -8.26 19.94 8.34
N ILE A 323 -9.51 19.65 8.70
CA ILE A 323 -9.87 19.14 10.03
C ILE A 323 -9.34 17.72 10.29
N ASN A 324 -8.93 17.02 9.23
CA ASN A 324 -8.34 15.68 9.27
C ASN A 324 -6.79 15.72 9.27
N LYS A 325 -6.16 16.90 9.38
CA LYS A 325 -4.72 17.05 9.64
C LYS A 325 -4.50 17.82 10.94
N PRO A 326 -3.31 17.73 11.57
CA PRO A 326 -3.03 18.54 12.76
C PRO A 326 -3.26 20.03 12.50
N PHE A 327 -3.97 20.69 13.42
CA PHE A 327 -4.29 22.12 13.35
C PHE A 327 -4.20 22.77 14.73
N THR A 328 -4.16 24.10 14.78
CA THR A 328 -4.07 24.85 16.04
C THR A 328 -5.16 25.89 16.14
N ILE A 329 -5.70 26.06 17.34
CA ILE A 329 -6.62 27.15 17.70
C ILE A 329 -5.97 27.97 18.82
N ASP A 330 -5.92 29.28 18.62
CA ASP A 330 -5.43 30.21 19.62
C ASP A 330 -6.57 30.58 20.58
N ALA A 331 -6.24 30.75 21.85
CA ALA A 331 -7.15 31.05 22.93
C ALA A 331 -6.67 32.28 23.70
N LYS A 332 -7.60 33.14 24.10
CA LYS A 332 -7.35 34.34 24.90
C LYS A 332 -8.32 34.38 26.07
N TYR A 333 -7.80 34.61 27.26
CA TYR A 333 -8.56 34.73 28.49
C TYR A 333 -8.04 35.92 29.31
N PRO A 334 -8.74 36.38 30.36
CA PRO A 334 -8.27 37.50 31.17
C PRO A 334 -6.86 37.24 31.72
N GLY A 335 -5.88 38.04 31.29
CA GLY A 335 -4.51 37.97 31.79
C GLY A 335 -3.57 36.98 31.10
N GLY A 336 -3.98 36.32 30.01
CA GLY A 336 -3.10 35.41 29.28
C GLY A 336 -3.62 34.87 27.95
N THR A 337 -2.83 34.00 27.34
CA THR A 337 -3.12 33.33 26.07
C THR A 337 -2.71 31.86 26.14
N ALA A 338 -3.42 31.02 25.40
CA ALA A 338 -3.08 29.63 25.19
C ALA A 338 -3.18 29.26 23.72
N LYS A 339 -2.60 28.13 23.35
CA LYS A 339 -2.69 27.49 22.05
C LYS A 339 -3.07 26.02 22.29
N THR A 340 -4.12 25.59 21.63
CA THR A 340 -4.51 24.18 21.58
C THR A 340 -4.13 23.62 20.23
N THR A 341 -3.31 22.57 20.22
CA THR A 341 -2.98 21.79 19.02
C THR A 341 -3.81 20.52 19.02
N PHE A 342 -4.47 20.25 17.90
CA PHE A 342 -5.34 19.11 17.68
C PHE A 342 -4.61 18.10 16.80
N PHE A 343 -4.67 16.83 17.17
CA PHE A 343 -4.07 15.69 16.48
C PHE A 343 -5.18 14.71 16.13
N PRO A 344 -5.70 14.73 14.89
CA PRO A 344 -6.71 13.79 14.44
C PRO A 344 -6.19 12.35 14.48
N ASP A 345 -6.93 11.46 15.15
CA ASP A 345 -6.66 10.02 15.15
C ASP A 345 -7.51 9.31 14.09
N VAL A 346 -8.79 9.71 14.00
CA VAL A 346 -9.79 9.29 13.01
C VAL A 346 -10.59 10.51 12.55
N GLU A 347 -11.44 10.36 11.53
CA GLU A 347 -12.23 11.47 11.04
C GLU A 347 -13.16 12.01 12.13
N GLY A 348 -12.98 13.29 12.46
CA GLY A 348 -13.78 14.00 13.44
C GLY A 348 -13.48 13.69 14.90
N GLU A 349 -12.42 12.94 15.23
CA GLU A 349 -12.03 12.69 16.63
C GLU A 349 -10.50 12.67 16.78
N GLY A 350 -10.01 12.93 17.98
CA GLY A 350 -8.58 12.77 18.28
C GLY A 350 -8.15 13.40 19.58
N GLN A 351 -6.83 13.63 19.69
CA GLN A 351 -6.21 14.20 20.88
C GLN A 351 -5.91 15.69 20.74
N THR A 352 -5.76 16.35 21.88
CA THR A 352 -5.34 17.74 21.99
C THR A 352 -4.15 17.87 22.93
N THR A 353 -3.32 18.87 22.65
CA THR A 353 -2.36 19.40 23.62
C THR A 353 -2.59 20.88 23.79
N VAL A 354 -2.48 21.37 25.02
CA VAL A 354 -2.66 22.78 25.37
C VAL A 354 -1.35 23.30 25.93
N THR A 355 -0.96 24.48 25.48
CA THR A 355 0.18 25.22 26.03
C THR A 355 -0.13 26.71 26.11
N GLY A 356 0.47 27.43 27.05
CA GLY A 356 0.41 28.89 27.06
C GLY A 356 0.98 29.54 28.32
N SER A 357 0.61 30.81 28.54
CA SER A 357 1.03 31.55 29.72
C SER A 357 0.15 32.78 30.00
N GLY A 358 0.17 33.23 31.25
CA GLY A 358 -0.55 34.42 31.71
C GLY A 358 -0.29 34.73 33.18
N GLY A 359 -0.22 36.01 33.55
CA GLY A 359 -0.09 36.44 34.95
C GLY A 359 1.13 35.89 35.72
N GLY A 360 2.21 35.53 35.03
CA GLY A 360 3.40 34.90 35.64
C GLY A 360 3.30 33.38 35.83
N CYS A 361 2.25 32.75 35.29
CA CYS A 361 2.01 31.31 35.34
C CYS A 361 2.12 30.69 33.94
N THR A 362 2.50 29.42 33.88
CA THR A 362 2.44 28.58 32.69
C THR A 362 1.29 27.58 32.81
N HIS A 363 0.76 27.14 31.68
CA HIS A 363 -0.21 26.06 31.66
C HIS A 363 0.06 25.08 30.53
N SER A 364 -0.17 23.81 30.85
CA SER A 364 0.03 22.69 29.94
C SER A 364 -0.98 21.59 30.23
N GLY A 365 -1.45 20.92 29.21
CA GLY A 365 -2.41 19.83 29.36
C GLY A 365 -2.78 19.23 28.01
N GLY A 366 -3.91 18.53 28.01
CA GLY A 366 -4.43 17.85 26.84
C GLY A 366 -5.67 17.03 27.19
N GLY A 367 -6.20 16.37 26.17
CA GLY A 367 -7.37 15.50 26.27
C GLY A 367 -8.01 15.32 24.90
N ASP A 368 -9.23 14.78 24.87
CA ASP A 368 -9.88 14.38 23.62
C ASP A 368 -10.71 15.50 22.99
N TYR A 369 -10.90 15.41 21.67
CA TYR A 369 -11.85 16.24 20.93
C TYR A 369 -12.72 15.42 19.97
N THR A 370 -13.86 16.00 19.63
CA THR A 370 -14.80 15.51 18.63
C THR A 370 -15.30 16.66 17.74
N VAL A 371 -15.69 16.31 16.52
CA VAL A 371 -16.21 17.21 15.49
C VAL A 371 -17.52 16.62 14.98
N VAL A 372 -18.57 17.43 14.99
CA VAL A 372 -19.85 17.09 14.38
C VAL A 372 -20.13 18.06 13.25
N LEU A 373 -20.13 17.56 12.02
CA LEU A 373 -20.44 18.34 10.81
C LEU A 373 -21.89 18.13 10.39
N LYS A 374 -22.49 19.18 9.82
CA LYS A 374 -23.80 19.17 9.17
C LYS A 374 -23.63 19.07 7.66
N ASP A 375 -24.74 18.76 6.98
CA ASP A 375 -24.80 18.65 5.51
C ASP A 375 -24.40 19.94 4.79
N ASP A 376 -24.69 21.10 5.39
CA ASP A 376 -24.31 22.43 4.87
C ASP A 376 -22.82 22.77 5.06
N GLY A 377 -22.05 21.84 5.63
CA GLY A 377 -20.62 22.00 5.88
C GLY A 377 -20.29 22.66 7.21
N SER A 378 -21.22 23.35 7.85
CA SER A 378 -21.02 23.90 9.21
C SER A 378 -20.93 22.79 10.23
N GLY A 379 -20.41 23.08 11.42
CA GLY A 379 -20.28 22.06 12.45
C GLY A 379 -20.00 22.59 13.83
N THR A 380 -19.67 21.69 14.74
CA THR A 380 -19.25 21.99 16.10
C THR A 380 -18.00 21.20 16.42
N LEU A 381 -16.96 21.89 16.88
CA LEU A 381 -15.76 21.31 17.46
C LEU A 381 -15.91 21.36 18.98
N THR A 382 -15.85 20.20 19.63
CA THR A 382 -15.93 20.07 21.09
C THR A 382 -14.69 19.37 21.59
N TRP A 383 -14.07 19.87 22.65
CA TRP A 383 -12.91 19.20 23.25
C TRP A 383 -12.92 19.37 24.76
N THR A 384 -12.36 18.37 25.45
CA THR A 384 -12.22 18.37 26.91
C THR A 384 -10.76 18.23 27.25
N THR A 385 -10.20 19.22 27.93
CA THR A 385 -8.80 19.20 28.36
C THR A 385 -8.70 19.15 29.86
N THR A 386 -7.69 18.43 30.36
CA THR A 386 -7.24 18.55 31.75
C THR A 386 -5.92 19.33 31.75
N ASP A 387 -5.99 20.57 32.18
CA ASP A 387 -4.89 21.53 32.11
C ASP A 387 -4.32 21.79 33.50
N THR A 388 -3.00 21.75 33.61
CA THR A 388 -2.27 22.09 34.84
C THR A 388 -1.70 23.49 34.72
N ILE A 389 -2.12 24.39 35.61
CA ILE A 389 -1.57 25.73 35.76
C ILE A 389 -0.48 25.66 36.83
N SER A 390 0.71 26.15 36.50
CA SER A 390 1.86 26.27 37.40
C SER A 390 2.28 27.73 37.53
N CYS A 391 2.23 28.24 38.75
CA CYS A 391 2.65 29.58 39.15
C CYS A 391 3.77 29.45 40.21
N PRO A 392 4.53 30.53 40.50
CA PRO A 392 5.43 30.54 41.65
C PRO A 392 4.68 30.21 42.95
N GLY A 393 5.01 29.07 43.58
CA GLY A 393 4.41 28.63 44.83
C GLY A 393 3.01 28.00 44.75
N PHE A 394 2.45 27.79 43.55
CA PHE A 394 1.12 27.21 43.37
C PHE A 394 1.02 26.39 42.09
N SER A 395 0.44 25.19 42.17
CA SER A 395 0.06 24.38 41.00
C SER A 395 -1.32 23.78 41.20
N ASN A 396 -2.14 23.79 40.15
CA ASN A 396 -3.47 23.20 40.17
C ASN A 396 -3.87 22.69 38.80
N SER A 397 -4.58 21.56 38.76
CA SER A 397 -5.11 20.97 37.54
C SER A 397 -6.62 21.11 37.48
N ARG A 398 -7.16 21.45 36.31
CA ARG A 398 -8.59 21.59 36.08
C ARG A 398 -8.98 20.96 34.76
N THR A 399 -10.15 20.32 34.76
CA THR A 399 -10.76 19.80 33.54
C THR A 399 -11.83 20.78 33.06
N ALA A 400 -11.81 21.10 31.77
CA ALA A 400 -12.81 21.97 31.14
C ALA A 400 -13.19 21.43 29.76
N THR A 401 -14.46 21.55 29.42
CA THR A 401 -14.98 21.25 28.09
C THR A 401 -15.30 22.55 27.37
N PHE A 402 -14.80 22.68 26.14
CA PHE A 402 -15.06 23.80 25.26
C PHE A 402 -15.80 23.32 24.03
N SER A 403 -16.65 24.18 23.48
CA SER A 403 -17.41 23.89 22.27
C SER A 403 -17.50 25.15 21.42
N LEU A 404 -17.15 25.03 20.14
CA LEU A 404 -17.12 26.14 19.20
C LEU A 404 -17.81 25.78 17.88
N PRO A 405 -18.53 26.73 17.26
CA PRO A 405 -19.04 26.54 15.92
C PRO A 405 -17.88 26.52 14.91
N LEU A 406 -17.95 25.59 13.96
CA LEU A 406 -17.11 25.56 12.78
C LEU A 406 -17.84 26.27 11.65
N GLN A 407 -17.31 27.41 11.22
CA GLN A 407 -17.83 28.16 10.08
C GLN A 407 -17.04 27.78 8.83
N PRO A 408 -17.68 27.24 7.77
CA PRO A 408 -17.03 26.99 6.50
C PRO A 408 -16.39 28.28 5.99
N ALA A 409 -15.13 28.19 5.58
CA ALA A 409 -14.35 29.34 5.14
C ALA A 409 -13.65 29.00 3.81
N PRO A 410 -14.41 28.86 2.71
CA PRO A 410 -13.88 28.46 1.41
C PRO A 410 -12.94 29.52 0.79
N ASP A 411 -12.94 30.73 1.33
CA ASP A 411 -12.03 31.83 1.01
C ASP A 411 -10.62 31.64 1.57
N LEU A 412 -10.42 30.71 2.51
CA LEU A 412 -9.10 30.47 3.11
C LEU A 412 -8.11 29.93 2.07
N SER A 413 -7.03 30.70 1.86
CA SER A 413 -5.87 30.25 1.10
C SER A 413 -5.01 29.36 1.99
N CYS A 414 -5.25 28.06 1.88
CA CYS A 414 -4.51 27.06 2.61
C CYS A 414 -3.21 26.68 1.89
N PRO A 415 -2.09 26.57 2.61
CA PRO A 415 -0.79 26.19 2.05
C PRO A 415 -0.74 24.73 1.58
#